data_AF-A0AAV1TSV4-F1
#
_entry.id   AF-A0AAV1TSV4-F1
#
_cell.length_a   1.000
_cell.length_b   1.000
_cell.length_c   1.000
_cell.angle_alpha   90.00
_cell.angle_beta   90.00
_cell.angle_gamma   90.00
#
_symmetry.space_group_name_H-M   'P 1'
#
loop_
_entity.id
_entity.type
_entity.pdbx_description
1 polymer ?
#
loop_
_entity_poly.entity_id
_entity_poly.type
_entity_poly.pdbx_seq_one_letter_code
_entity_poly.pdbx_strand_id
1 'polypeptide(L)' 'MQITKEELQGFGVESPGEVALLLKKSLYGLKQAGRLWSKLLHSNLTENGYKQCTTDMCLYYKHQGQE' A
#
# COMPACT_ATOMS: atom_id res chain seq x y z
N MET A 1 -15.27 4.26 19.19
CA MET A 1 -14.11 5.17 19.19
C MET A 1 -14.64 6.54 19.58
N GLN A 2 -14.16 7.13 20.66
CA GLN A 2 -14.53 8.49 21.09
C GLN A 2 -13.26 9.34 21.00
N ILE A 3 -13.36 10.50 20.34
CA ILE A 3 -12.25 11.44 20.16
C ILE A 3 -12.46 12.54 21.19
N THR A 4 -11.42 12.86 21.97
CA THR A 4 -11.52 13.89 23.01
C THR A 4 -11.44 15.29 22.42
N LYS A 5 -11.88 16.30 23.17
CA LYS A 5 -11.81 17.70 22.72
C LYS A 5 -10.37 18.16 22.54
N GLU A 6 -9.47 17.68 23.38
CA GLU A 6 -8.03 17.98 23.31
C GLU A 6 -7.41 17.39 22.04
N GLU A 7 -7.82 16.17 21.66
CA GLU A 7 -7.38 15.54 20.40
C GLU A 7 -7.88 16.30 19.17
N LEU A 8 -9.17 16.70 19.15
CA LEU A 8 -9.72 17.53 18.06
C LEU A 8 -8.96 18.84 17.89
N GLN A 9 -8.65 19.50 19.02
CA GLN A 9 -7.86 20.73 19.02
C GLN A 9 -6.43 20.48 18.50
N GLY A 10 -5.83 19.34 18.84
CA GLY A 10 -4.54 18.90 18.29
C GLY A 10 -4.56 18.64 16.77
N PHE A 11 -5.72 18.25 16.22
CA PHE A 11 -5.93 18.12 14.78
C PHE A 11 -6.35 19.42 14.09
N GLY A 12 -6.63 20.49 14.85
CA GLY A 12 -7.07 21.79 14.32
C GLY A 12 -8.49 21.78 13.76
N VAL A 13 -9.37 20.90 14.26
CA VAL A 13 -10.77 20.79 13.85
C VAL A 13 -11.73 21.06 15.01
N GLU A 14 -12.96 21.47 14.72
CA GLU A 14 -13.97 21.78 15.74
C GLU A 14 -14.92 20.62 15.99
N SER A 15 -15.13 19.76 14.99
CA SER A 15 -16.10 18.67 15.01
C SER A 15 -15.47 17.30 14.72
N PRO A 16 -15.90 16.22 15.42
CA PRO A 16 -15.56 14.85 15.07
C PRO A 16 -15.96 14.44 13.63
N GLY A 17 -16.87 15.17 12.99
CA GLY A 17 -17.25 14.91 11.59
C GLY A 17 -16.19 15.35 10.57
N GLU A 18 -15.22 16.17 10.99
CA GLU A 18 -14.15 16.69 10.14
C GLU A 18 -12.91 15.79 10.14
N VAL A 19 -12.94 14.73 10.94
CA VAL A 19 -11.83 13.78 11.05
C VAL A 19 -12.21 12.41 10.52
N ALA A 20 -11.23 11.76 9.90
CA ALA A 20 -11.35 10.38 9.45
C ALA A 20 -10.07 9.63 9.80
N LEU A 21 -10.20 8.31 9.99
CA LEU A 21 -9.03 7.46 10.15
C LEU A 21 -8.26 7.36 8.83
N LEU A 22 -6.97 7.68 8.87
CA LEU A 22 -6.09 7.46 7.72
C LEU A 22 -5.84 5.97 7.55
N LEU A 23 -6.31 5.42 6.44
CA LEU A 23 -6.08 4.04 6.08
C LEU A 23 -4.63 3.85 5.61
N LYS A 24 -3.81 3.17 6.43
CA LYS A 24 -2.38 2.91 6.13
C LYS A 24 -2.13 1.77 5.12
N LYS A 25 -3.10 0.88 4.93
CA LYS A 25 -3.02 -0.29 4.03
C LYS A 25 -4.31 -0.44 3.25
N SER A 26 -4.26 -0.91 2.00
CA SER A 26 -5.49 -1.14 1.25
C SER A 26 -6.38 -2.17 1.95
N LEU A 27 -7.68 -1.87 2.03
CA LEU A 27 -8.69 -2.89 2.33
C LEU A 27 -9.03 -3.67 1.08
N TYR A 28 -9.52 -4.90 1.28
CA TYR A 28 -10.13 -5.68 0.22
C TYR A 28 -11.36 -4.97 -0.36
N GLY A 29 -11.59 -5.12 -1.66
CA GLY A 29 -12.74 -4.53 -2.35
C GLY A 29 -12.61 -3.04 -2.71
N LEU A 30 -11.58 -2.34 -2.22
CA LEU A 30 -11.29 -0.99 -2.71
C LEU A 30 -10.80 -1.04 -4.16
N LYS A 31 -11.22 -0.09 -4.99
CA LYS A 31 -10.81 -0.01 -6.41
C LYS A 31 -9.29 0.00 -6.58
N GLN A 32 -8.56 0.62 -5.66
CA GLN A 32 -7.09 0.67 -5.67
C GLN A 32 -6.39 -0.58 -5.13
N ALA A 33 -7.12 -1.53 -4.56
CA ALA A 33 -6.52 -2.69 -3.88
C ALA A 33 -5.65 -3.52 -4.83
N GLY A 34 -6.13 -3.79 -6.05
CA GLY A 34 -5.36 -4.53 -7.05
C GLY A 34 -4.05 -3.84 -7.43
N ARG A 35 -4.07 -2.52 -7.60
CA ARG A 35 -2.86 -1.73 -7.92
C ARG A 35 -1.86 -1.73 -6.76
N LEU A 36 -2.34 -1.55 -5.53
CA LEU A 36 -1.48 -1.55 -4.35
C LEU A 36 -0.85 -2.93 -4.11
N TRP A 37 -1.62 -4.00 -4.33
CA TRP A 37 -1.11 -5.36 -4.28
C TRP A 37 -0.05 -5.61 -5.36
N SER A 38 -0.28 -5.16 -6.61
CA SER A 38 0.69 -5.31 -7.70
C SER A 38 2.01 -4.60 -7.38
N LYS A 39 1.96 -3.38 -6.82
CA LYS A 39 3.15 -2.66 -6.35
C LYS A 39 3.88 -3.39 -5.23
N LEU A 40 3.13 -3.91 -4.24
CA LEU A 40 3.70 -4.67 -3.14
C LEU A 40 4.42 -5.92 -3.66
N LEU A 41 3.78 -6.69 -4.54
CA LEU A 41 4.36 -7.88 -5.14
C LEU A 41 5.61 -7.52 -5.94
N HIS A 42 5.54 -6.49 -6.79
CA HIS A 42 6.68 -6.04 -7.59
C HIS A 42 7.90 -5.71 -6.72
N SER A 43 7.72 -4.87 -5.69
CA SER A 43 8.80 -4.51 -4.75
C SER A 43 9.45 -5.76 -4.16
N ASN A 44 8.63 -6.65 -3.58
CA ASN A 44 9.12 -7.89 -2.98
C ASN A 44 9.87 -8.77 -3.98
N LEU A 45 9.33 -8.98 -5.18
CA LEU A 45 9.98 -9.81 -6.20
C LEU A 45 11.32 -9.20 -6.64
N THR A 46 11.36 -7.89 -6.88
CA THR A 46 12.61 -7.20 -7.27
C THR A 46 13.66 -7.22 -6.17
N GLU A 47 13.28 -7.00 -4.91
CA GLU A 47 14.16 -7.11 -3.75
C GLU A 47 14.73 -8.52 -3.59
N ASN A 48 13.96 -9.54 -3.97
CA ASN A 48 14.38 -10.95 -3.97
C ASN A 48 15.16 -11.36 -5.24
N GLY A 49 15.54 -10.41 -6.10
CA GLY A 49 16.37 -10.63 -7.28
C GLY A 49 15.63 -11.17 -8.50
N TYR A 50 14.30 -11.09 -8.52
CA TYR A 50 13.53 -11.36 -9.74
C TYR A 50 13.54 -10.14 -10.66
N LYS A 51 13.51 -10.38 -11.97
CA LYS A 51 13.35 -9.36 -13.01
C LYS A 51 11.97 -9.52 -13.65
N GLN A 52 11.30 -8.39 -13.86
CA GLN A 52 10.01 -8.37 -14.56
C GLN A 52 10.25 -8.55 -16.06
N CYS A 53 9.45 -9.38 -16.72
CA CYS A 53 9.49 -9.53 -18.17
C CYS A 53 8.98 -8.27 -18.86
N THR A 54 9.68 -7.79 -19.89
CA THR A 54 9.30 -6.58 -20.63
C THR A 54 8.05 -6.78 -21.49
N THR A 55 7.80 -8.00 -21.95
CA THR A 55 6.66 -8.33 -22.81
C THR A 55 5.40 -8.67 -22.00
N ASP A 56 5.55 -9.33 -20.85
CA ASP A 56 4.45 -9.68 -19.95
C ASP A 56 4.71 -9.14 -18.54
N MET A 57 4.03 -8.06 -18.18
CA MET A 57 4.18 -7.38 -16.89
C MET A 57 3.78 -8.25 -15.68
N CYS A 58 3.03 -9.33 -15.90
CA CYS A 58 2.65 -10.27 -14.84
C CYS A 58 3.71 -11.36 -14.62
N LEU A 59 4.67 -11.50 -15.54
CA LEU A 59 5.71 -12.53 -15.48
C LEU A 59 6.99 -11.99 -14.83
N TYR A 60 7.52 -12.76 -13.88
CA TYR A 60 8.80 -12.51 -13.22
C TYR A 60 9.68 -13.73 -13.35
N TYR A 61 10.96 -13.51 -13.62
CA TYR A 61 11.94 -14.57 -13.75
C TYR A 61 13.18 -14.26 -12.92
N LYS A 62 13.83 -15.32 -12.45
CA LYS A 62 15.11 -15.25 -11.74
C LYS A 62 16.04 -16.26 -12.38
N HIS A 63 17.15 -15.79 -12.90
CA HIS A 63 18.18 -16.68 -13.45
C HIS A 63 18.91 -17.35 -12.27
N GLN A 64 18.94 -18.67 -12.27
CA GLN A 64 19.81 -19.44 -11.38
C GLN A 64 21.09 -19.79 -12.16
N GLY A 65 22.09 -18.91 -12.11
CA GLY A 65 23.42 -19.12 -12.69
C GLY A 65 24.10 -17.78 -12.99
N GLN A 66 25.34 -17.50 -12.60
CA GLN A 66 26.36 -18.15 -11.76
C GLN A 66 27.05 -17.03 -10.93
N GLU A 67 27.96 -17.40 -10.02
CA GLU A 67 28.92 -16.50 -9.34
C GLU A 67 29.52 -15.41 -10.26
#